data_AF-A0A1G4REY5-F1
#
_entry.id   AF-A0A1G4REY5-F1
#
_cell.length_a   1.000
_cell.length_b   1.000
_cell.length_c   1.000
_cell.angle_alpha   90.00
_cell.angle_beta   90.00
_cell.angle_gamma   90.00
#
_symmetry.space_group_name_H-M   'P 1'
#
loop_
_entity.id
_entity.type
_entity.pdbx_description
1 polymer ?
#
loop_
_entity_poly.entity_id
_entity_poly.type
_entity_poly.pdbx_seq_one_letter_code
_entity_poly.pdbx_strand_id
1 'polypeptide(L)' 'MKLDSNNHSVFSLYYHLVLVVKYRRKVMDDTLSDYVKEMFVRLGENYNISLVEWNH' A
#
# COMPACT_ATOMS: atom_id res chain seq x y z
N MET A 1 -16.99 0.55 10.59
CA MET A 1 -16.60 0.12 9.23
C MET A 1 -17.02 1.23 8.27
N LYS A 2 -16.08 1.88 7.58
CA LYS A 2 -16.39 2.96 6.62
C LYS A 2 -16.58 2.30 5.25
N LEU A 3 -17.78 2.45 4.69
CA LEU A 3 -18.09 1.96 3.35
C LEU A 3 -17.76 3.05 2.33
N ASP A 4 -17.22 2.62 1.19
CA ASP A 4 -17.02 3.45 0.01
C ASP A 4 -18.05 3.07 -1.06
N SER A 5 -18.24 3.92 -2.07
CA SER A 5 -19.21 3.69 -3.13
C SER A 5 -18.78 4.27 -4.47
N ASN A 6 -19.15 3.60 -5.54
CA ASN A 6 -19.15 4.16 -6.89
C ASN A 6 -20.59 4.19 -7.44
N ASN A 7 -20.79 4.53 -8.72
CA ASN A 7 -22.13 4.67 -9.33
C ASN A 7 -23.06 3.46 -9.16
N HIS A 8 -22.53 2.25 -8.96
CA HIS A 8 -23.33 1.02 -8.97
C HIS A 8 -22.98 0.04 -7.85
N SER A 9 -22.13 0.41 -6.90
CA SER A 9 -21.67 -0.50 -5.84
C SER A 9 -21.31 0.24 -4.57
N VAL A 10 -21.60 -0.40 -3.44
CA VAL A 10 -21.13 -0.01 -2.10
C VAL A 10 -20.21 -1.12 -1.62
N PHE A 11 -19.01 -0.80 -1.18
CA PHE A 11 -17.97 -1.77 -0.87
C PHE A 11 -17.07 -1.35 0.29
N SER A 12 -16.34 -2.31 0.83
CA SER A 12 -15.28 -2.11 1.82
C SER A 12 -14.22 -3.18 1.58
N LEU A 13 -13.14 -2.81 0.90
CA LEU A 13 -12.13 -3.74 0.41
C LEU A 13 -10.81 -3.51 1.15
N TYR A 14 -10.30 -4.56 1.80
CA TYR A 14 -9.03 -4.56 2.50
C TYR A 14 -8.19 -5.73 1.99
N TYR A 15 -6.97 -5.42 1.55
CA TYR A 15 -6.03 -6.41 1.01
C TYR A 15 -4.73 -6.38 1.80
N HIS A 16 -4.17 -7.57 2.04
CA HIS A 16 -2.82 -7.72 2.59
C HIS A 16 -1.85 -8.00 1.42
N LEU A 17 -0.95 -7.06 1.15
CA LEU A 17 0.00 -7.14 0.05
C LEU A 17 1.41 -7.42 0.58
N VAL A 18 2.04 -8.49 0.11
CA VAL A 18 3.42 -8.85 0.45
C VAL A 18 4.24 -8.96 -0.83
N LEU A 19 5.32 -8.19 -0.91
CA LEU A 19 6.24 -8.17 -2.05
C LEU A 19 7.67 -8.43 -1.57
N VAL A 20 8.50 -8.97 -2.45
CA VAL A 20 9.91 -9.24 -2.16
C VAL A 20 10.81 -8.58 -3.20
N VAL A 21 11.98 -8.12 -2.75
CA VAL A 21 13.00 -7.59 -3.65
C VAL A 21 13.61 -8.71 -4.51
N LYS A 22 14.15 -8.33 -5.66
CA LYS A 22 14.82 -9.26 -6.57
C LYS A 22 15.93 -10.03 -5.84
N TYR A 23 15.92 -11.34 -5.99
CA TYR A 23 16.82 -12.29 -5.32
C TYR A 23 16.79 -12.26 -3.78
N ARG A 24 15.76 -11.67 -3.16
CA ARG A 24 15.61 -11.57 -1.69
C ARG A 24 16.86 -11.02 -0.99
N ARG A 25 17.56 -10.09 -1.63
CA ARG A 25 18.72 -9.43 -1.02
C ARG A 25 18.26 -8.63 0.21
N LYS A 26 19.06 -8.62 1.27
CA LYS A 26 18.78 -7.83 2.50
C LYS A 26 19.16 -6.36 2.29
N VAL A 27 18.46 -5.69 1.38
CA VAL A 27 18.72 -4.29 1.00
C VAL A 27 17.68 -3.32 1.54
N MET A 28 16.57 -3.83 2.10
CA MET A 28 15.58 -2.99 2.76
C MET A 28 16.11 -2.61 4.14
N ASP A 29 16.55 -1.37 4.28
CA ASP A 29 16.80 -0.71 5.55
C ASP A 29 15.66 0.28 5.86
N ASP A 30 15.67 0.87 7.05
CA ASP A 30 14.59 1.76 7.51
C ASP A 30 14.43 2.98 6.60
N THR A 31 15.56 3.55 6.13
CA THR A 31 15.56 4.73 5.26
C THR A 31 14.93 4.41 3.90
N LEU A 32 15.30 3.28 3.31
CA LEU A 32 14.73 2.82 2.05
C LEU A 32 13.26 2.45 2.22
N SER A 33 12.90 1.84 3.35
CA SER A 33 11.52 1.47 3.65
C SER A 33 10.60 2.69 3.75
N ASP A 34 11.04 3.75 4.44
CA ASP A 34 10.30 5.00 4.53
C ASP A 34 10.13 5.64 3.14
N TYR A 35 11.18 5.67 2.34
CA TYR A 35 11.10 6.15 0.95
C TYR A 35 10.11 5.33 0.10
N VAL A 36 10.14 3.99 0.20
CA VAL A 36 9.22 3.12 -0.54
C VAL A 36 7.78 3.32 -0.06
N LYS A 37 7.58 3.50 1.24
CA LYS A 37 6.26 3.81 1.83
C LYS A 37 5.71 5.12 1.27
N GLU A 38 6.51 6.18 1.26
CA GLU A 38 6.11 7.48 0.67
C GLU A 38 5.75 7.35 -0.80
N MET A 39 6.58 6.62 -1.57
CA MET A 39 6.32 6.34 -2.98
C MET A 39 5.02 5.55 -3.17
N PHE A 40 4.74 4.57 -2.31
CA PHE A 40 3.52 3.77 -2.37
C PHE A 40 2.29 4.64 -2.12
N VAL A 41 2.31 5.48 -1.08
CA VAL A 41 1.21 6.40 -0.77
C VAL A 41 0.97 7.35 -1.94
N ARG A 42 2.03 8.00 -2.45
CA ARG A 42 1.94 8.95 -3.56
C ARG A 42 1.37 8.32 -4.83
N LEU A 43 1.73 7.06 -5.13
CA LEU A 43 1.17 6.35 -6.28
C LEU A 43 -0.29 5.92 -6.02
N GLY A 44 -0.58 5.44 -4.81
CA GLY A 44 -1.89 4.93 -4.41
C GLY A 44 -2.99 5.99 -4.44
N GLU A 45 -2.66 7.25 -4.11
CA GLU A 45 -3.60 8.37 -4.14
C GLU A 45 -4.31 8.51 -5.49
N ASN A 46 -3.58 8.34 -6.60
CA ASN A 46 -4.14 8.42 -7.96
C ASN A 46 -5.13 7.29 -8.30
N TYR A 47 -5.14 6.21 -7.51
CA TYR A 47 -6.00 5.05 -7.70
C TYR A 47 -7.03 4.88 -6.58
N ASN A 48 -7.24 5.92 -5.75
CA ASN A 48 -8.11 5.86 -4.57
C ASN A 48 -7.69 4.74 -3.57
N ILE A 49 -6.42 4.38 -3.53
CA ILE A 49 -5.88 3.39 -2.60
C ILE A 49 -5.37 4.13 -1.36
N SER A 50 -5.77 3.65 -0.18
CA SER A 50 -5.29 4.15 1.11
C SER A 50 -4.43 3.10 1.81
N LEU A 51 -3.28 3.50 2.33
CA LEU A 51 -2.41 2.63 3.13
C LEU A 51 -2.96 2.54 4.57
N VAL A 52 -3.25 1.33 5.04
CA VAL A 52 -3.76 1.08 6.40
C VAL A 52 -2.63 0.75 7.37
N GLU A 53 -1.72 -0.13 6.95
CA GLU A 53 -0.60 -0.61 7.76
C GLU A 53 0.63 -0.78 6.86
N TRP A 54 1.82 -0.48 7.39
CA TRP A 54 3.11 -0.68 6.74
C TRP A 54 4.03 -1.39 7.72
N ASN A 55 4.51 -2.56 7.35
CA ASN A 55 5.39 -3.37 8.18
C ASN A 55 6.75 -3.52 7.50
N HIS A 56 7.79 -3.16 8.25
CA HIS A 56 9.20 -3.25 7.87
C HIS A 56 10.02 -3.75 9.05
#